data_AF-A0A3D4UX64-F1
#
_entry.id   AF-A0A3D4UX64-F1
#
_cell.length_a   1.000
_cell.length_b   1.000
_cell.length_c   1.000
_cell.angle_alpha   90.00
_cell.angle_beta   90.00
_cell.angle_gamma   90.00
#
_symmetry.space_group_name_H-M   'P 1'
#
loop_
_entity.id
_entity.type
_entity.pdbx_description
1 polymer ?
#
loop_
_entity_poly.entity_id
_entity_poly.type
_entity_poly.pdbx_seq_one_letter_code
_entity_poly.pdbx_strand_id
1 'polypeptide(L)'
;SLDDIIIPDAKAKLIDGAKDEVTDIQGRYEMGFITDNERYNQVIDKWTSTTNRVSETLFTALQEDRDGFNPVYMMADSGARGSKEQIRQLGGMRG
;
A
#
# COMPACT_ATOMS: atom_id res chain seq x y z
N SER A 1 14.11 -9.22 14.67
CA SER A 1 14.52 -9.95 13.45
C SER A 1 13.63 -9.48 12.30
N LEU A 2 13.95 -9.74 11.02
CA LEU A 2 13.00 -9.47 9.91
C LEU A 2 11.69 -10.26 10.07
N ASP A 3 11.66 -11.23 10.98
CA ASP A 3 10.50 -12.03 11.38
C ASP A 3 9.42 -11.26 12.17
N ASP A 4 9.71 -10.04 12.65
CA ASP A 4 8.73 -9.20 13.36
C ASP A 4 7.83 -8.39 12.38
N ILE A 5 7.98 -8.61 11.06
CA ILE A 5 7.20 -7.95 10.02
C ILE A 5 5.96 -8.80 9.72
N ILE A 6 4.83 -8.36 10.25
CA ILE A 6 3.52 -8.92 9.94
C ILE A 6 3.09 -8.39 8.58
N ILE A 7 2.90 -9.29 7.61
CA ILE A 7 2.25 -8.96 6.33
C ILE A 7 0.76 -9.28 6.50
N PRO A 8 -0.15 -8.28 6.55
CA PRO A 8 -1.56 -8.52 6.73
C PRO A 8 -2.19 -9.07 5.45
N ASP A 9 -3.13 -10.00 5.57
CA ASP A 9 -3.94 -10.54 4.45
C ASP A 9 -4.63 -9.43 3.66
N ALA A 10 -4.94 -8.31 4.33
CA ALA A 10 -5.49 -7.11 3.73
C ALA A 10 -4.61 -6.55 2.59
N LYS A 11 -3.28 -6.76 2.61
CA LYS A 11 -2.39 -6.36 1.52
C LYS A 11 -2.79 -7.02 0.20
N ALA A 12 -3.01 -8.34 0.20
CA ALA A 12 -3.38 -9.07 -1.01
C ALA A 12 -4.72 -8.56 -1.56
N LYS A 13 -5.71 -8.39 -0.68
CA LYS A 13 -7.02 -7.85 -1.05
C LYS A 13 -6.95 -6.44 -1.64
N LEU A 14 -6.12 -5.55 -1.08
CA LEU A 14 -5.92 -4.20 -1.61
C LEU A 14 -5.28 -4.22 -2.99
N ILE A 15 -4.30 -5.09 -3.22
CA ILE A 15 -3.63 -5.24 -4.52
C ILE A 15 -4.60 -5.80 -5.55
N ASP A 16 -5.36 -6.84 -5.21
CA ASP A 16 -6.28 -7.46 -6.16
C ASP A 16 -7.42 -6.50 -6.53
N GLY A 17 -7.99 -5.80 -5.54
CA GLY A 17 -8.97 -4.74 -5.84
C GLY A 17 -8.38 -3.58 -6.66
N ALA A 18 -7.07 -3.31 -6.56
CA ALA A 18 -6.42 -2.32 -7.41
C ALA A 18 -6.27 -2.81 -8.86
N LYS A 19 -5.98 -4.10 -9.07
CA LYS A 19 -5.91 -4.70 -10.41
C LYS A 19 -7.27 -4.64 -11.11
N ASP A 20 -8.35 -5.00 -10.41
CA ASP A 20 -9.70 -4.98 -10.97
C ASP A 20 -10.07 -3.56 -11.46
N GLU A 21 -9.76 -2.55 -10.65
CA GLU A 21 -10.01 -1.15 -11.00
C GLU A 21 -9.14 -0.66 -12.17
N VAL A 22 -7.90 -1.13 -12.27
CA VAL A 22 -7.05 -0.86 -13.44
C VAL A 22 -7.63 -1.51 -14.69
N THR A 23 -8.19 -2.71 -14.59
CA THR A 23 -8.91 -3.37 -15.68
C THR A 23 -10.14 -2.55 -16.11
N ASP A 24 -10.89 -1.98 -15.17
CA ASP A 24 -12.04 -1.11 -15.48
C ASP A 24 -11.60 0.22 -16.12
N ILE A 25 -10.49 0.82 -15.67
CA ILE A 25 -9.89 2.00 -16.31
C ILE A 25 -9.51 1.67 -17.76
N GLN A 26 -8.89 0.50 -17.98
CA GLN A 26 -8.49 0.04 -19.31
C GLN A 26 -9.71 -0.19 -20.22
N GLY A 27 -10.77 -0.83 -19.71
CA GLY A 27 -12.01 -1.03 -20.47
C GLY A 27 -12.68 0.29 -20.88
N ARG A 28 -12.68 1.30 -19.99
CA ARG A 28 -13.20 2.64 -20.32
C ARG A 28 -12.40 3.33 -21.42
N TYR A 29 -11.08 3.14 -21.45
CA TYR A 29 -10.24 3.63 -22.53
C TYR A 29 -10.54 2.93 -23.86
N GLU A 30 -10.68 1.59 -23.85
CA GLU A 30 -10.99 0.80 -25.04
C GLU A 30 -12.35 1.16 -25.66
N MET A 31 -13.33 1.52 -24.81
CA MET A 31 -14.64 2.02 -25.25
C MET A 31 -14.61 3.49 -25.70
N GLY A 32 -13.47 4.19 -25.57
CA GLY A 32 -13.31 5.58 -25.96
C GLY A 32 -13.93 6.59 -24.99
N PHE A 33 -14.26 6.20 -23.75
CA PHE A 33 -14.82 7.10 -22.74
C PHE A 33 -13.78 8.04 -22.12
N ILE A 34 -12.50 7.64 -22.14
CA ILE A 34 -11.38 8.41 -21.61
C ILE A 34 -10.23 8.43 -22.62
N THR A 35 -9.43 9.47 -22.56
CA THR A 35 -8.19 9.60 -23.34
C THR A 35 -7.07 8.76 -22.75
N ASP A 36 -6.00 8.53 -23.53
CA ASP A 36 -4.83 7.81 -23.04
C ASP A 36 -4.14 8.53 -21.87
N ASN A 37 -4.12 9.87 -21.89
CA ASN A 37 -3.56 10.67 -20.80
C ASN A 37 -4.39 10.53 -19.51
N GLU A 38 -5.73 10.51 -19.61
CA GLU A 38 -6.61 10.26 -18.45
C GLU A 38 -6.46 8.84 -17.92
N ARG A 39 -6.36 7.83 -18.80
CA ARG A 39 -6.07 6.44 -18.43
C ARG A 39 -4.77 6.35 -17.65
N TYR A 40 -3.69 6.95 -18.17
CA TYR A 40 -2.38 6.95 -17.52
C TYR A 40 -2.44 7.56 -16.12
N ASN A 41 -3.00 8.77 -15.98
CA ASN A 41 -3.10 9.44 -14.69
C ASN A 41 -3.96 8.63 -13.70
N GLN A 42 -5.11 8.09 -14.13
CA GLN A 42 -5.96 7.27 -13.25
C GLN A 42 -5.27 5.99 -12.77
N VAL A 43 -4.47 5.33 -13.63
CA VAL A 43 -3.70 4.14 -13.22
C VAL A 43 -2.63 4.52 -12.19
N ILE A 44 -1.90 5.62 -12.40
CA ILE A 44 -0.90 6.10 -11.45
C ILE A 44 -1.55 6.46 -10.10
N ASP A 45 -2.66 7.19 -10.13
CA ASP A 45 -3.40 7.57 -8.93
C ASP A 45 -3.91 6.33 -8.18
N LYS A 46 -4.40 5.32 -8.91
CA LYS A 46 -4.89 4.08 -8.31
C LYS A 46 -3.77 3.33 -7.58
N TRP A 47 -2.60 3.18 -8.21
CA TRP A 47 -1.47 2.52 -7.56
C TRP A 47 -0.91 3.34 -6.40
N THR A 48 -0.81 4.66 -6.55
CA THR A 48 -0.36 5.55 -5.47
C THR A 48 -1.27 5.45 -4.24
N SER A 49 -2.58 5.51 -4.45
CA SER A 49 -3.57 5.35 -3.38
C SER A 49 -3.49 3.97 -2.72
N THR A 50 -3.34 2.91 -3.52
CA THR A 50 -3.21 1.54 -3.01
C THR A 50 -1.96 1.37 -2.16
N THR A 51 -0.83 1.95 -2.58
CA THR A 51 0.42 1.95 -1.82
C THR A 51 0.29 2.66 -0.47
N ASN A 52 -0.39 3.80 -0.43
CA ASN A 52 -0.66 4.48 0.84
C ASN A 52 -1.54 3.62 1.76
N ARG A 53 -2.62 3.03 1.24
CA ARG A 53 -3.53 2.19 2.03
C ARG A 53 -2.87 0.93 2.57
N VAL A 54 -2.01 0.28 1.78
CA VAL A 54 -1.22 -0.89 2.24
C VAL A 54 -0.28 -0.46 3.37
N SER A 55 0.38 0.68 3.24
CA SER A 55 1.30 1.21 4.26
C SER A 55 0.56 1.53 5.58
N GLU A 56 -0.60 2.16 5.50
CA GLU A 56 -1.46 2.45 6.66
C GLU A 56 -1.94 1.16 7.33
N THR A 57 -2.34 0.16 6.53
CA THR A 57 -2.80 -1.14 7.03
C THR A 57 -1.68 -1.89 7.74
N LEU A 58 -0.47 -1.89 7.17
CA LEU A 58 0.73 -2.46 7.79
C LEU A 58 1.07 -1.75 9.11
N PHE A 59 1.03 -0.42 9.11
CA PHE A 59 1.31 0.35 10.32
C PHE A 59 0.30 0.06 11.44
N THR A 60 -0.98 -0.04 11.09
CA THR A 60 -2.05 -0.42 12.03
C THR A 60 -1.84 -1.82 12.57
N ALA A 61 -1.51 -2.79 11.71
CA ALA A 61 -1.23 -4.16 12.14
C ALA A 61 -0.02 -4.25 13.08
N LEU A 62 1.03 -3.45 12.84
CA LEU A 62 2.20 -3.37 13.72
C LEU A 62 1.87 -2.66 15.05
N GLN A 63 0.97 -1.67 15.04
CA GLN A 63 0.49 -0.99 16.25
C GLN A 63 -0.34 -1.92 17.14
N GLU A 64 -1.16 -2.79 16.55
CA GLU A 64 -1.99 -3.74 17.30
C GLU A 64 -1.22 -4.99 17.74
N ASP A 65 -0.07 -5.26 17.11
CA ASP A 65 0.78 -6.39 17.48
C ASP A 65 1.44 -6.20 18.85
N ARG A 66 1.50 -7.29 19.63
CA ARG A 66 2.04 -7.35 20.99
C ARG A 66 1.53 -6.22 21.89
N ASP A 67 0.23 -5.90 21.80
CA ASP A 67 -0.43 -4.84 22.57
C ASP A 67 0.26 -3.47 22.42
N GLY A 68 0.82 -3.19 21.24
CA GLY A 68 1.53 -1.93 20.95
C GLY A 68 3.02 -1.93 21.31
N PHE A 69 3.55 -3.05 21.80
CA PHE A 69 4.98 -3.21 22.11
C PHE A 69 5.77 -3.87 20.98
N ASN A 70 5.24 -3.90 19.76
CA ASN A 70 6.00 -4.36 18.60
C ASN A 70 7.25 -3.46 18.41
N PRO A 71 8.47 -4.02 18.40
CA PRO A 71 9.70 -3.23 18.29
C PRO A 71 9.80 -2.41 16.99
N VAL A 72 9.25 -2.93 15.88
CA VAL A 72 9.21 -2.23 14.59
C VAL A 72 8.26 -1.03 14.68
N TYR A 73 7.10 -1.19 15.31
CA TYR A 73 6.18 -0.08 15.58
C TYR A 73 6.82 0.98 16.49
N MET A 74 7.42 0.59 17.61
CA MET A 74 8.05 1.54 18.55
C MET A 74 9.24 2.28 17.92
N MET A 75 10.06 1.59 17.12
CA MET A 75 11.10 2.25 16.32
C MET A 75 10.50 3.21 15.29
N ALA A 76 9.29 2.92 14.81
CA ALA A 76 8.64 3.76 13.83
C ALA A 76 7.95 5.00 14.38
N ASP A 77 7.31 4.86 15.53
CA ASP A 77 6.61 5.93 16.24
C ASP A 77 7.57 6.93 16.91
N SER A 78 8.74 6.48 17.35
CA SER A 78 9.75 7.31 18.04
C SER A 78 10.38 8.46 17.22
N GLY A 79 9.91 8.72 16.00
CA GLY A 79 10.24 9.94 15.25
C GLY A 79 11.63 9.96 14.60
N ALA A 80 12.37 8.84 14.63
CA ALA A 80 13.51 8.63 13.74
C ALA A 80 12.99 8.56 12.29
N ARG A 81 13.00 9.70 11.60
CA ARG A 81 12.43 10.00 10.25
C ARG A 81 12.56 8.92 9.15
N GLY A 82 13.33 7.85 9.33
CA GLY A 82 13.51 6.76 8.36
C GLY A 82 12.45 5.65 8.40
N SER A 83 11.69 5.49 9.48
CA SER A 83 11.00 4.23 9.77
C SER A 83 9.69 3.98 9.03
N LYS A 84 8.80 4.97 8.85
CA LYS A 84 7.52 4.78 8.12
C LYS A 84 7.74 4.48 6.64
N GLU A 85 8.67 5.19 6.01
CA GLU A 85 9.07 4.94 4.62
C GLU A 85 9.80 3.59 4.50
N GLN A 86 10.59 3.19 5.51
CA GLN A 86 11.16 1.84 5.59
C GLN A 86 10.09 0.76 5.77
N ILE A 87 9.06 0.97 6.61
CA ILE A 87 7.93 0.06 6.77
C ILE A 87 7.16 -0.08 5.45
N ARG A 88 6.97 1.02 4.71
CA ARG A 88 6.40 0.99 3.37
C ARG A 88 7.25 0.15 2.40
N GLN A 89 8.58 0.28 2.45
CA GLN A 89 9.50 -0.54 1.66
C GLN A 89 9.47 -2.03 2.07
N LEU A 90 9.34 -2.33 3.37
CA LEU A 90 9.21 -3.69 3.90
C LEU A 90 7.85 -4.32 3.54
N GLY A 91 6.82 -3.49 3.45
CA GLY A 91 5.48 -3.80 2.95
C GLY A 91 5.45 -4.27 1.50
N GLY A 92 6.56 -4.18 0.77
CA GLY A 92 6.81 -4.94 -0.44
C GLY A 92 6.08 -4.43 -1.68
N MET A 93 5.72 -3.14 -1.73
CA MET A 93 5.31 -2.48 -2.98
C MET A 93 6.40 -1.48 -3.36
N ARG A 94 7.47 -1.99 -3.99
CA ARG A 94 8.47 -1.15 -4.65
C ARG A 94 7.85 -0.65 -5.96
N GLY A 95 7.57 0.64 -6.00
CA GLY A 95 6.86 1.32 -7.09
C GLY A 95 6.08 2.50 -6.54
#